data_AF-A0A1B0CT16-F1
#
_entry.id   AF-A0A1B0CT16-F1
#
_cell.length_a   1.000
_cell.length_b   1.000
_cell.length_c   1.000
_cell.angle_alpha   90.00
_cell.angle_beta   90.00
_cell.angle_gamma   90.00
#
_symmetry.space_group_name_H-M   'P 1'
#
loop_
_entity.id
_entity.type
_entity.pdbx_description
1 polymer ?
#
loop_
_entity_poly.entity_id
_entity_poly.type
_entity_poly.pdbx_seq_one_letter_code
_entity_poly.pdbx_strand_id
1 'polypeptide(L)'
;MEEYASDEDGTDKRAITYQMAKNKGLMPHRKKELRNPRVKHRLKYKKALVRRKGAVRTVRREDKRYTGEHSGIKATVRKSIKLH
;
A
#
# COMPACT_ATOMS: atom_id res chain seq x y z
N MET A 1 -7.58 -26.27 21.25
CA MET A 1 -8.23 -27.52 20.81
C MET A 1 -8.61 -27.28 19.36
N GLU A 2 -7.70 -27.61 18.45
CA GLU A 2 -7.87 -27.39 17.01
C GLU A 2 -8.42 -28.69 16.44
N GLU A 3 -9.68 -28.63 16.02
CA GLU A 3 -10.39 -29.75 15.38
C GLU A 3 -9.90 -29.83 13.93
N TYR A 4 -9.12 -30.87 13.63
CA TYR A 4 -8.72 -31.18 12.26
C TYR A 4 -9.89 -31.89 11.59
N ALA A 5 -10.56 -31.19 10.66
CA ALA A 5 -11.57 -31.77 9.80
C ALA A 5 -10.96 -32.94 9.01
N SER A 6 -11.46 -34.14 9.28
CA SER A 6 -11.24 -35.34 8.49
C SER A 6 -12.07 -35.24 7.21
N ASP A 7 -11.41 -35.04 6.07
CA ASP A 7 -12.00 -35.24 4.74
C ASP A 7 -12.23 -36.74 4.52
N GLU A 8 -13.28 -37.28 5.14
CA GLU A 8 -13.87 -38.59 4.79
C GLU A 8 -14.86 -38.39 3.64
N ASP A 9 -14.35 -38.36 2.41
CA ASP A 9 -15.17 -38.61 1.22
C ASP A 9 -14.52 -39.74 0.40
N GLY A 10 -15.21 -40.88 0.40
CA GLY A 10 -14.70 -42.17 -0.04
C GLY A 10 -14.26 -42.22 -1.50
N THR A 11 -12.96 -42.35 -1.69
CA THR A 11 -12.39 -43.19 -2.75
C THR A 11 -11.13 -43.86 -2.20
N ASP A 12 -10.98 -45.17 -2.36
CA ASP A 12 -9.76 -45.94 -2.02
C ASP A 12 -8.51 -45.53 -2.85
N LYS A 13 -8.54 -44.35 -3.49
CA LYS A 13 -7.51 -43.86 -4.41
C LYS A 13 -6.82 -42.65 -3.80
N ARG A 14 -5.49 -42.63 -3.88
CA ARG A 14 -4.67 -41.49 -3.45
C ARG A 14 -5.02 -40.26 -4.31
N ALA A 15 -5.53 -39.22 -3.68
CA ALA A 15 -5.79 -37.94 -4.34
C ALA A 15 -4.48 -37.20 -4.68
N ILE A 16 -4.55 -36.35 -5.70
CA ILE A 16 -3.44 -35.48 -6.10
C ILE A 16 -3.26 -34.32 -5.10
N THR A 17 -2.03 -34.03 -4.69
CA THR A 17 -1.75 -32.90 -3.80
C THR A 17 -1.81 -31.56 -4.54
N TYR A 18 -2.14 -30.46 -3.84
CA TYR A 18 -2.17 -29.12 -4.43
C TYR A 18 -0.84 -28.71 -5.09
N GLN A 19 0.28 -29.16 -4.53
CA GLN A 19 1.62 -28.90 -5.06
C GLN A 19 1.81 -29.57 -6.43
N MET A 20 1.40 -30.84 -6.56
CA MET A 20 1.44 -31.57 -7.83
C MET A 20 0.44 -30.99 -8.85
N ALA A 21 -0.76 -30.63 -8.41
CA ALA A 21 -1.80 -30.08 -9.29
C ALA A 21 -1.48 -28.68 -9.84
N LYS A 22 -0.78 -27.84 -9.07
CA LYS A 22 -0.43 -26.47 -9.51
C LYS A 22 0.99 -26.32 -10.04
N ASN A 23 1.88 -27.28 -9.77
CA ASN A 23 3.27 -27.32 -10.22
C ASN A 23 3.98 -25.94 -10.18
N LYS A 24 3.92 -25.27 -9.02
CA LYS A 24 4.43 -23.90 -8.85
C LYS A 24 5.94 -23.84 -8.54
N GLY A 25 6.61 -24.97 -8.34
CA GLY A 25 8.06 -25.03 -8.06
C GLY A 25 8.54 -24.14 -6.90
N LEU A 26 9.80 -23.71 -6.96
CA LEU A 26 10.48 -22.89 -5.94
C LEU A 26 10.30 -21.38 -6.18
N MET A 27 9.08 -20.91 -6.45
CA MET A 27 8.83 -19.49 -6.67
C MET A 27 9.05 -18.63 -5.41
N PRO A 28 9.62 -17.42 -5.53
CA PRO A 28 9.79 -16.52 -4.39
C PRO A 28 8.45 -16.00 -3.85
N HIS A 29 8.42 -15.70 -2.56
CA HIS A 29 7.23 -15.11 -1.93
C HIS A 29 6.94 -13.71 -2.49
N ARG A 30 5.70 -13.50 -2.94
CA ARG A 30 5.22 -12.20 -3.43
C ARG A 30 4.24 -11.57 -2.43
N LYS A 31 4.39 -10.26 -2.20
CA LYS A 31 3.50 -9.47 -1.33
C LYS A 31 2.04 -9.59 -1.77
N LYS A 32 1.11 -9.56 -0.81
CA LYS A 32 -0.34 -9.67 -1.07
C LYS A 32 -0.86 -8.59 -2.02
N GLU A 33 -0.32 -7.38 -1.96
CA GLU A 33 -0.70 -6.26 -2.82
C GLU A 33 -0.42 -6.50 -4.30
N LEU A 34 0.61 -7.29 -4.63
CA LEU A 34 0.98 -7.61 -6.01
C LEU A 34 0.03 -8.63 -6.64
N ARG A 35 -0.78 -9.32 -5.84
CA ARG A 35 -1.79 -10.27 -6.33
C ARG A 35 -2.93 -9.56 -7.04
N ASN A 36 -3.22 -8.31 -6.67
CA ASN A 36 -4.29 -7.51 -7.28
C ASN A 36 -3.73 -6.22 -7.89
N PRO A 37 -3.70 -6.07 -9.22
CA PRO A 37 -3.11 -4.90 -9.87
C PRO A 37 -3.78 -3.59 -9.41
N ARG A 38 -5.10 -3.60 -9.20
CA ARG A 38 -5.85 -2.41 -8.72
C ARG A 38 -5.35 -1.94 -7.36
N VAL A 39 -5.11 -2.86 -6.43
CA VAL A 39 -4.62 -2.55 -5.08
C VAL A 39 -3.21 -1.98 -5.13
N LYS A 40 -2.32 -2.60 -5.93
CA LYS A 40 -0.96 -2.11 -6.17
C LYS A 40 -0.96 -0.66 -6.69
N HIS A 41 -1.77 -0.36 -7.70
CA HIS A 41 -1.83 0.98 -8.29
C HIS A 41 -2.42 2.01 -7.34
N ARG A 42 -3.46 1.66 -6.57
CA ARG A 42 -4.03 2.53 -5.54
C ARG A 42 -2.99 2.91 -4.48
N LEU A 43 -2.22 1.93 -3.99
CA LEU A 43 -1.17 2.18 -2.99
C LEU A 43 0.01 2.96 -3.56
N LYS A 44 0.41 2.68 -4.82
CA LYS A 44 1.43 3.46 -5.54
C LYS A 44 1.02 4.95 -5.62
N TYR A 45 -0.23 5.22 -5.97
CA TYR A 45 -0.76 6.58 -6.04
C TYR A 45 -0.79 7.27 -4.66
N LYS A 46 -1.29 6.59 -3.62
CA LYS A 46 -1.28 7.10 -2.24
C LYS A 46 0.14 7.47 -1.77
N LYS A 47 1.12 6.60 -2.02
CA LYS A 47 2.54 6.86 -1.69
C LYS A 47 3.08 8.07 -2.45
N ALA A 48 2.75 8.21 -3.73
CA ALA A 48 3.15 9.35 -4.54
C ALA A 48 2.56 10.67 -4.04
N LEU A 49 1.29 10.68 -3.63
CA LEU A 49 0.64 11.85 -3.04
C LEU A 49 1.33 12.31 -1.75
N VAL A 50 1.67 11.39 -0.85
CA VAL A 50 2.39 11.74 0.40
C VAL A 50 3.77 12.33 0.10
N ARG A 51 4.52 11.72 -0.82
CA ARG A 51 5.84 12.24 -1.24
C ARG A 51 5.72 13.64 -1.88
N ARG A 52 4.69 13.87 -2.69
CA ARG A 52 4.44 15.18 -3.31
C ARG A 52 4.19 16.27 -2.25
N LYS A 53 3.41 15.97 -1.20
CA LYS A 53 3.15 16.92 -0.10
C LYS A 53 4.43 17.38 0.62
N GLY A 54 5.48 16.55 0.64
CA GLY A 54 6.78 16.90 1.19
C GLY A 54 7.59 17.85 0.31
N ALA A 55 7.52 17.69 -1.02
CA ALA A 55 8.25 18.53 -1.96
C ALA A 55 7.53 19.85 -2.29
N VAL A 56 6.21 19.79 -2.47
CA VAL A 56 5.39 20.93 -2.90
C VAL A 56 4.20 21.07 -1.96
N ARG A 57 4.00 22.28 -1.41
CA ARG A 57 2.85 22.57 -0.56
C ARG A 57 1.59 22.59 -1.42
N THR A 58 0.59 21.84 -1.00
CA THR A 58 -0.73 21.83 -1.66
C THR A 58 -1.53 23.06 -1.28
N VAL A 59 -2.44 23.49 -2.15
CA VAL A 59 -3.38 24.57 -1.88
C VAL A 59 -4.31 24.14 -0.75
N ARG A 60 -4.50 25.03 0.25
CA ARG A 60 -5.39 24.82 1.39
C ARG A 60 -6.60 25.74 1.24
N ARG A 61 -7.78 25.26 1.64
CA ARG A 61 -8.99 26.09 1.76
C ARG A 61 -9.14 26.52 3.21
N GLU A 62 -9.61 27.75 3.42
CA GLU A 62 -9.85 28.31 4.76
C GLU A 62 -11.30 28.03 5.17
N ASP A 63 -11.57 26.78 5.57
CA ASP A 63 -12.92 26.40 6.00
C ASP A 63 -13.27 26.93 7.42
N LYS A 64 -12.26 27.39 8.16
CA LYS A 64 -12.37 27.88 9.55
C LYS A 64 -11.58 29.18 9.72
N ARG A 65 -11.94 29.96 10.75
CA ARG A 65 -11.20 31.17 11.17
C ARG A 65 -9.74 30.82 11.45
N TYR A 66 -8.85 31.74 11.11
CA TYR A 66 -7.41 31.59 11.29
C TYR A 66 -7.04 31.42 12.77
N THR A 67 -6.29 30.36 13.08
CA THR A 67 -5.81 30.05 14.44
C THR A 67 -4.29 30.16 14.59
N GLY A 68 -3.60 30.73 13.59
CA GLY A 68 -2.12 30.74 13.52
C GLY A 68 -1.53 29.62 12.64
N GLU A 69 -0.22 29.68 12.42
CA GLU A 69 0.53 28.65 11.66
C GLU A 69 0.83 27.41 12.53
N HIS A 70 0.05 26.34 12.38
CA HIS A 70 0.23 25.10 13.16
C HIS A 70 1.65 24.49 13.11
N SER A 71 2.37 24.63 11.98
CA SER A 71 3.72 24.09 11.81
C SER A 71 4.83 25.10 12.14
N GLY A 72 4.46 26.30 12.59
CA GLY A 72 5.38 27.39 12.89
C GLY A 72 5.87 28.19 11.67
N ILE A 73 6.44 29.36 11.95
CA ILE A 73 7.04 30.27 10.97
C ILE A 73 8.55 30.26 11.16
N LYS A 74 9.31 30.00 10.08
CA LYS A 74 10.78 30.06 10.10
C LYS A 74 11.27 31.34 9.42
N ALA A 75 11.67 32.32 10.23
CA ALA A 75 12.04 33.67 9.77
C ALA A 75 13.19 33.69 8.74
N THR A 76 14.16 32.78 8.86
CA THR A 76 15.37 32.78 8.01
C THR A 76 15.13 32.25 6.59
N VAL A 77 14.07 31.45 6.38
CA VAL A 77 13.90 30.73 5.11
C VAL A 77 13.13 31.57 4.10
N ARG A 78 13.77 31.89 2.97
CA ARG A 78 13.15 32.54 1.81
C ARG A 78 12.86 31.49 0.74
N LYS A 79 11.62 31.42 0.25
CA LYS A 79 11.17 30.44 -0.77
C LYS A 79 10.74 31.08 -2.10
N SER A 80 11.15 32.32 -2.37
CA SER A 80 10.83 33.03 -3.62
C SER A 80 11.72 32.56 -4.78
N ILE A 81 11.18 32.65 -6.00
CA ILE A 81 11.95 32.47 -7.24
C ILE A 81 12.66 33.79 -7.54
N LYS A 82 13.99 33.77 -7.73
CA LYS A 82 14.74 34.96 -8.15
C LYS A 82 14.61 35.14 -9.66
N LEU A 83 14.23 36.34 -10.08
CA LEU A 83 14.27 36.76 -11.48
C LEU A 83 15.65 37.36 -11.74
N HIS A 84 16.31 36.90 -12.81
CA HIS A 84 17.60 37.40 -13.29
C HIS A 84 17.37 38.18 -14.58
#